data_AF-A0A7W1HYQ9-F1
#
_entry.id   AF-A0A7W1HYQ9-F1
#
_cell.length_a   1.000
_cell.length_b   1.000
_cell.length_c   1.000
_cell.angle_alpha   90.00
_cell.angle_beta   90.00
_cell.angle_gamma   90.00
#
_symmetry.space_group_name_H-M   'P 1'
#
loop_
_entity.id
_entity.type
_entity.pdbx_description
1 polymer ?
#
loop_
_entity_poly.entity_id
_entity_poly.type
_entity_poly.pdbx_seq_one_letter_code
_entity_poly.pdbx_strand_id
1 'polypeptide(L)'
;MYLDLRADLYAACQQIFTRHPYYVTQPIEDGFDWSSLSCCPFERLYLIVFRSLRRPEADLDLLREHDDRAYEEALISGGLLRYFKGHANERGECLSFCLWETREQAREAAGAASHRSAAEISAKMYSSYVLERYWLKKAGENLVFERI
;
A
#
# COMPACT_ATOMS: atom_id res chain seq x y z
N MET A 1 -20.16 -25.32 -4.92
CA MET A 1 -19.19 -24.49 -5.63
C MET A 1 -18.28 -23.92 -4.56
N TYR A 2 -17.08 -24.47 -4.38
CA TYR A 2 -16.10 -23.90 -3.43
C TYR A 2 -15.58 -22.62 -4.08
N LEU A 3 -16.12 -21.48 -3.68
CA LEU A 3 -15.55 -20.18 -4.01
C LEU A 3 -14.12 -20.17 -3.47
N ASP A 4 -13.15 -19.86 -4.32
CA ASP A 4 -11.79 -19.60 -3.89
C ASP A 4 -11.78 -18.24 -3.20
N LEU A 5 -12.12 -18.26 -1.91
CA LEU A 5 -12.26 -17.06 -1.07
C LEU A 5 -11.01 -16.17 -1.11
N ARG A 6 -9.84 -16.77 -1.35
CA ARG A 6 -8.57 -16.05 -1.47
C ARG A 6 -8.47 -15.33 -2.81
N ALA A 7 -8.82 -15.99 -3.91
CA ALA A 7 -8.88 -15.35 -5.22
C ALA A 7 -9.91 -14.21 -5.25
N ASP A 8 -11.07 -14.40 -4.60
CA ASP A 8 -12.10 -13.37 -4.48
C ASP A 8 -11.63 -12.16 -3.67
N LEU A 9 -10.94 -12.39 -2.55
CA LEU A 9 -10.35 -11.32 -1.74
C LEU A 9 -9.29 -10.55 -2.52
N TYR A 10 -8.38 -11.26 -3.20
CA TYR A 10 -7.37 -10.62 -4.04
C TYR A 10 -8.01 -9.75 -5.12
N ALA A 11 -8.99 -10.29 -5.85
CA ALA A 11 -9.71 -9.56 -6.90
C ALA A 11 -10.41 -8.31 -6.35
N ALA A 12 -11.03 -8.39 -5.17
CA ALA A 12 -11.64 -7.24 -4.53
C ALA A 12 -10.62 -6.18 -4.11
N CYS A 13 -9.45 -6.57 -3.59
CA CYS A 13 -8.37 -5.64 -3.25
C CYS A 13 -7.85 -4.88 -4.48
N GLN A 14 -7.88 -5.50 -5.66
CA GLN A 14 -7.49 -4.84 -6.91
C GLN A 14 -8.47 -3.75 -7.37
N GLN A 15 -9.70 -3.77 -6.86
CA GLN A 15 -10.73 -2.77 -7.15
C GLN A 15 -10.69 -1.55 -6.23
N ILE A 16 -9.71 -1.45 -5.33
CA ILE A 16 -9.54 -0.24 -4.49
C ILE A 16 -8.99 0.89 -5.37
N PHE A 17 -9.71 2.02 -5.41
CA PHE A 17 -9.36 3.19 -6.22
C PHE A 17 -9.52 4.50 -5.42
N THR A 18 -8.89 5.57 -5.89
CA THR A 18 -8.96 6.90 -5.26
C THR A 18 -10.34 7.53 -5.46
N ARG A 19 -10.97 8.07 -4.41
CA ARG A 19 -12.27 8.74 -4.52
C ARG A 19 -12.19 10.11 -5.21
N HIS A 20 -11.06 10.79 -5.06
CA HIS A 20 -10.89 12.16 -5.53
C HIS A 20 -9.41 12.47 -5.79
N PRO A 21 -9.09 13.50 -6.59
CA PRO A 21 -7.70 13.89 -6.91
C PRO A 21 -6.84 14.24 -5.68
N TYR A 22 -7.45 14.67 -4.57
CA TYR A 22 -6.75 15.11 -3.36
C TYR A 22 -6.42 13.98 -2.36
N TYR A 23 -6.52 12.70 -2.77
CA TYR A 23 -6.38 11.51 -1.90
C TYR A 23 -5.10 11.52 -1.06
N VAL A 24 -4.02 12.10 -1.60
CA VAL A 24 -2.70 12.20 -0.96
C VAL A 24 -2.76 12.84 0.44
N THR A 25 -3.68 13.80 0.63
CA THR A 25 -3.77 14.62 1.85
C THR A 25 -4.88 14.19 2.80
N GLN A 26 -5.71 13.22 2.39
CA GLN A 26 -6.84 12.75 3.20
C GLN A 26 -6.43 11.55 4.06
N PRO A 27 -7.20 11.26 5.13
CA PRO A 27 -7.16 9.97 5.79
C PRO A 27 -7.27 8.81 4.78
N ILE A 28 -6.65 7.68 5.08
CA ILE A 28 -6.55 6.56 4.13
C ILE A 28 -7.93 5.94 3.84
N GLU A 29 -8.81 5.96 4.84
CA GLU A 29 -10.20 5.55 4.78
C GLU A 29 -11.05 6.46 3.88
N ASP A 30 -10.73 7.75 3.81
CA ASP A 30 -11.51 8.76 3.10
C ASP A 30 -10.99 9.02 1.67
N GLY A 31 -9.67 8.90 1.46
CA GLY A 31 -9.05 9.11 0.15
C GLY A 31 -9.35 8.02 -0.88
N PHE A 32 -9.82 6.86 -0.43
CA PHE A 32 -10.00 5.66 -1.25
C PHE A 32 -11.37 5.03 -1.08
N ASP A 33 -11.83 4.36 -2.14
CA ASP A 33 -13.02 3.53 -2.11
C ASP A 33 -12.62 2.10 -1.77
N TRP A 34 -13.08 1.64 -0.60
CA TRP A 34 -12.81 0.30 -0.05
C TRP A 34 -14.03 -0.63 -0.15
N SER A 35 -15.10 -0.19 -0.84
CA SER A 35 -16.40 -0.88 -0.84
C SER A 35 -16.36 -2.28 -1.46
N SER A 36 -15.38 -2.53 -2.33
CA SER A 36 -15.13 -3.86 -2.92
C SER A 36 -14.88 -4.94 -1.87
N LEU A 37 -14.36 -4.57 -0.69
CA LEU A 37 -14.04 -5.51 0.39
C LEU A 37 -15.26 -5.90 1.24
N SER A 38 -16.41 -5.22 1.08
CA SER A 38 -17.61 -5.41 1.92
C SER A 38 -18.12 -6.85 1.89
N CYS A 39 -18.06 -7.53 0.75
CA CYS A 39 -18.54 -8.90 0.56
C CYS A 39 -17.48 -9.99 0.77
N CYS A 40 -16.18 -9.64 0.88
CA CYS A 40 -15.10 -10.64 0.96
C CYS A 40 -14.86 -11.13 2.39
N PRO A 41 -14.82 -12.44 2.68
CA PRO A 41 -14.52 -12.91 4.03
C PRO A 41 -13.03 -12.74 4.34
N PHE A 42 -12.71 -12.00 5.41
CA PHE A 42 -11.38 -11.93 6.03
C PHE A 42 -11.52 -11.53 7.50
N GLU A 43 -10.57 -11.95 8.34
CA GLU A 43 -10.53 -11.56 9.76
C GLU A 43 -9.88 -10.19 9.93
N ARG A 44 -8.64 -10.06 9.44
CA ARG A 44 -7.88 -8.81 9.46
C ARG A 44 -6.90 -8.79 8.29
N LEU A 45 -6.62 -7.61 7.77
CA LEU A 45 -5.55 -7.36 6.80
C LEU A 45 -4.57 -6.34 7.38
N TYR A 46 -3.35 -6.35 6.85
CA TYR A 46 -2.29 -5.45 7.28
C TYR A 46 -2.00 -4.41 6.21
N LEU A 47 -2.27 -3.14 6.53
CA LEU A 47 -2.11 -2.02 5.62
C LEU A 47 -0.91 -1.18 6.05
N ILE A 48 -0.01 -0.91 5.10
CA ILE A 48 1.07 0.07 5.27
C ILE A 48 0.82 1.21 4.29
N VAL A 49 0.77 2.45 4.80
CA VAL A 49 0.65 3.66 4.00
C VAL A 49 1.97 4.41 4.07
N PHE A 50 2.57 4.65 2.91
CA PHE A 50 3.75 5.48 2.74
C PHE A 50 3.32 6.87 2.28
N ARG A 51 3.36 7.83 3.20
CA ARG A 51 3.16 9.25 2.91
C ARG A 51 4.50 9.94 2.85
N SER A 52 4.78 10.71 1.81
CA SER A 52 6.10 11.31 1.62
C SER A 52 6.05 12.65 0.92
N LEU A 53 7.13 13.41 1.05
CA LEU A 53 7.34 14.69 0.36
C LEU A 53 8.58 14.57 -0.51
N ARG A 54 8.38 14.48 -1.82
CA ARG A 54 9.45 14.28 -2.81
C ARG A 54 10.30 15.54 -2.93
N ARG A 55 11.62 15.36 -3.01
CA ARG A 55 12.54 16.46 -3.28
C ARG A 55 12.35 16.97 -4.71
N PRO A 56 12.52 18.28 -4.98
CA PRO A 56 12.49 18.81 -6.34
C PRO A 56 13.53 18.15 -7.26
N GLU A 57 14.69 17.80 -6.72
CA GLU A 57 15.82 17.19 -7.45
C GLU A 57 15.78 15.66 -7.48
N ALA A 58 14.66 15.05 -7.05
CA ALA A 58 14.54 13.60 -7.00
C ALA A 58 14.66 12.97 -8.39
N ASP A 59 15.50 11.94 -8.49
CA ASP A 59 15.61 11.12 -9.70
C ASP A 59 14.41 10.18 -9.78
N LEU A 60 13.48 10.50 -10.70
CA LEU A 60 12.23 9.76 -10.87
C LEU A 60 12.44 8.40 -11.53
N ASP A 61 13.44 8.27 -12.40
CA ASP A 61 13.75 7.01 -13.05
C ASP A 61 14.37 6.03 -12.05
N LEU A 62 15.29 6.52 -11.21
CA LEU A 62 15.87 5.71 -10.15
C LEU A 62 14.82 5.30 -9.11
N LEU A 63 13.91 6.21 -8.72
CA LEU A 63 12.78 5.87 -7.85
C LEU A 63 11.91 4.78 -8.48
N ARG A 64 11.55 4.93 -9.75
CA ARG A 64 10.71 3.95 -10.45
C ARG A 64 11.38 2.59 -10.52
N GLU A 65 12.64 2.52 -10.92
CA GLU A 65 13.38 1.27 -11.05
C GLU A 65 13.46 0.50 -9.73
N HIS A 66 13.82 1.18 -8.64
CA HIS A 66 13.92 0.54 -7.33
C HIS A 66 12.56 0.13 -6.77
N ASP A 67 11.52 0.95 -6.99
CA ASP A 67 10.15 0.62 -6.59
C ASP A 67 9.61 -0.59 -7.35
N ASP A 68 9.84 -0.67 -8.67
CA ASP A 68 9.40 -1.78 -9.51
C ASP A 68 10.11 -3.08 -9.09
N ARG A 69 11.42 -3.05 -8.82
CA ARG A 69 12.17 -4.21 -8.28
C ARG A 69 11.67 -4.65 -6.90
N ALA A 70 11.37 -3.70 -6.01
CA ALA A 70 10.81 -4.01 -4.70
C ALA A 70 9.41 -4.64 -4.82
N TYR A 71 8.57 -4.13 -5.72
CA TYR A 71 7.26 -4.67 -6.00
C TYR A 71 7.32 -6.11 -6.56
N GLU A 72 8.20 -6.37 -7.53
CA GLU A 72 8.43 -7.72 -8.06
C GLU A 72 8.87 -8.70 -6.97
N GLU A 73 9.80 -8.30 -6.10
CA GLU A 73 10.26 -9.10 -4.98
C GLU A 73 9.15 -9.38 -3.94
N ALA A 74 8.26 -8.40 -3.71
CA ALA A 74 7.08 -8.59 -2.86
C ALA A 74 6.06 -9.56 -3.46
N LEU A 75 5.85 -9.55 -4.78
CA LEU A 75 5.01 -10.54 -5.46
C LEU A 75 5.57 -11.96 -5.30
N ILE A 76 6.90 -12.12 -5.44
CA ILE A 76 7.57 -13.41 -5.26
C ILE A 76 7.48 -13.90 -3.81
N SER A 77 7.61 -12.99 -2.84
CA SER A 77 7.48 -13.31 -1.41
C SER A 77 6.08 -13.77 -1.03
N GLY A 78 5.06 -13.31 -1.77
CA GLY A 78 3.66 -13.70 -1.60
C GLY A 78 2.94 -12.95 -0.47
N GLY A 79 1.60 -13.02 -0.49
CA GLY A 79 0.74 -12.37 0.51
C GLY A 79 0.43 -10.89 0.27
N LEU A 80 1.04 -10.27 -0.75
CA LEU A 80 0.67 -8.93 -1.21
C LEU A 80 -0.69 -8.98 -1.93
N LEU A 81 -1.70 -8.32 -1.36
CA LEU A 81 -3.05 -8.27 -1.91
C LEU A 81 -3.26 -7.10 -2.86
N ARG A 82 -2.62 -5.97 -2.57
CA ARG A 82 -2.67 -4.76 -3.40
C ARG A 82 -1.44 -3.90 -3.14
N TYR A 83 -0.85 -3.42 -4.24
CA TYR A 83 0.04 -2.28 -4.22
C TYR A 83 -0.62 -1.14 -4.98
N PHE A 84 -0.65 0.05 -4.38
CA PHE A 84 -1.06 1.28 -5.03
C PHE A 84 0.13 2.25 -5.05
N LYS A 85 0.57 2.59 -6.26
CA LYS A 85 1.65 3.54 -6.53
C LYS A 85 1.04 4.89 -6.89
N GLY A 86 0.95 5.79 -5.91
CA GLY A 86 0.43 7.14 -6.16
C GLY A 86 1.45 8.05 -6.83
N HIS A 87 0.93 9.11 -7.44
CA HIS A 87 1.76 10.17 -8.01
C HIS A 87 1.92 11.31 -7.00
N ALA A 88 3.04 12.03 -7.11
CA ALA A 88 3.21 13.28 -6.38
C ALA A 88 2.18 14.31 -6.87
N ASN A 89 1.58 15.06 -5.95
CA ASN A 89 0.80 16.24 -6.31
C ASN A 89 1.73 17.43 -6.64
N GLU A 90 1.15 18.59 -6.94
CA GLU A 90 1.87 19.82 -7.28
C GLU A 90 2.84 20.30 -6.18
N ARG A 91 2.60 19.91 -4.92
CA ARG A 91 3.46 20.23 -3.77
C ARG A 91 4.54 19.17 -3.53
N GLY A 92 4.60 18.14 -4.35
CA GLY A 92 5.53 17.02 -4.17
C GLY A 92 5.07 15.98 -3.15
N GLU A 93 3.86 16.10 -2.59
CA GLU A 93 3.34 15.12 -1.63
C GLU A 93 2.92 13.85 -2.37
N CYS A 94 3.32 12.68 -1.87
CA CYS A 94 3.00 11.38 -2.43
C CYS A 94 2.28 10.51 -1.39
N LEU A 95 1.43 9.61 -1.89
CA LEU A 95 0.84 8.53 -1.09
C LEU A 95 0.87 7.24 -1.92
N SER A 96 1.59 6.24 -1.40
CA SER A 96 1.51 4.86 -1.86
C SER A 96 1.07 3.97 -0.71
N PHE A 97 0.48 2.81 -0.99
CA PHE A 97 0.18 1.85 0.06
C PHE A 97 0.35 0.41 -0.42
N CYS A 98 0.61 -0.48 0.52
CA CYS A 98 0.55 -1.91 0.30
C CYS A 98 -0.37 -2.56 1.34
N LEU A 99 -1.24 -3.45 0.85
CA LEU A 99 -2.18 -4.23 1.64
C LEU A 99 -1.76 -5.69 1.59
N TRP A 100 -1.66 -6.31 2.76
CA TRP A 100 -1.13 -7.66 2.94
C TRP A 100 -2.13 -8.55 3.68
N GLU A 101 -2.11 -9.85 3.39
CA GLU A 101 -2.85 -10.84 4.15
C GLU A 101 -2.40 -10.86 5.61
N THR A 102 -1.08 -10.81 5.85
CA THR A 102 -0.50 -10.83 7.20
C THR A 102 0.62 -9.80 7.38
N ARG A 103 0.90 -9.44 8.64
CA ARG A 103 2.02 -8.57 8.99
C ARG A 103 3.36 -9.27 8.77
N GLU A 104 3.40 -10.57 8.97
CA GLU A 104 4.58 -11.41 8.84
C GLU A 104 5.09 -11.40 7.40
N GLN A 105 4.20 -11.62 6.41
CA GLN A 105 4.54 -11.52 4.99
C GLN A 105 5.05 -10.12 4.61
N ALA A 106 4.41 -9.06 5.12
CA ALA A 106 4.86 -7.69 4.88
C ALA A 106 6.28 -7.45 5.44
N ARG A 107 6.63 -8.05 6.58
CA ARG A 107 7.96 -7.95 7.18
C ARG A 107 9.01 -8.74 6.41
N GLU A 108 8.65 -9.93 5.92
CA GLU A 108 9.53 -10.74 5.08
C GLU A 108 9.87 -10.00 3.79
N ALA A 109 8.87 -9.46 3.09
CA ALA A 109 9.07 -8.66 1.89
C ALA A 109 9.90 -7.40 2.15
N ALA A 110 9.59 -6.64 3.21
CA ALA A 110 10.37 -5.46 3.59
C ALA A 110 11.83 -5.78 3.98
N GLY A 111 12.07 -7.01 4.43
CA GLY A 111 13.39 -7.51 4.77
C GLY A 111 14.20 -7.97 3.57
N ALA A 112 13.63 -8.05 2.37
CA ALA A 112 14.31 -8.57 1.18
C ALA A 112 15.22 -7.51 0.50
N ALA A 113 16.08 -7.96 -0.41
CA ALA A 113 17.22 -7.16 -0.87
C ALA A 113 16.79 -5.94 -1.69
N SER A 114 15.82 -6.11 -2.58
CA SER A 114 15.30 -5.04 -3.42
C SER A 114 14.51 -4.03 -2.59
N HIS A 115 13.72 -4.49 -1.60
CA HIS A 115 13.03 -3.62 -0.65
C HIS A 115 13.98 -2.76 0.18
N ARG A 116 15.06 -3.34 0.73
CA ARG A 116 16.08 -2.56 1.47
C ARG A 116 16.73 -1.51 0.57
N SER A 117 17.06 -1.88 -0.67
CA SER A 117 17.62 -0.95 -1.64
C SER A 117 16.66 0.19 -1.98
N ALA A 118 15.36 -0.10 -2.17
CA ALA A 118 14.34 0.93 -2.40
C ALA A 118 14.15 1.86 -1.19
N ALA A 119 14.26 1.34 0.04
CA ALA A 119 14.23 2.16 1.24
C ALA A 119 15.42 3.13 1.32
N GLU A 120 16.62 2.69 0.95
CA GLU A 120 17.81 3.55 0.87
C GLU A 120 17.67 4.66 -0.17
N ILE A 121 17.12 4.35 -1.35
CA ILE A 121 16.83 5.37 -2.37
C ILE A 121 15.74 6.32 -1.89
N SER A 122 14.69 5.82 -1.24
CA SER A 122 13.64 6.65 -0.67
C SER A 122 14.18 7.67 0.33
N ALA A 123 15.13 7.29 1.20
CA ALA A 123 15.77 8.19 2.14
C ALA A 123 16.55 9.34 1.47
N LYS A 124 17.02 9.14 0.23
CA LYS A 124 17.73 10.16 -0.56
C LYS A 124 16.76 11.04 -1.35
N MET A 125 15.70 10.46 -1.89
CA MET A 125 14.81 11.11 -2.87
C MET A 125 13.62 11.83 -2.24
N TYR A 126 13.22 11.45 -1.03
CA TYR A 126 12.21 12.15 -0.26
C TYR A 126 12.86 13.06 0.79
N SER A 127 12.28 14.24 0.97
CA SER A 127 12.68 15.16 2.04
C SER A 127 12.19 14.68 3.41
N SER A 128 11.02 14.04 3.42
CA SER A 128 10.44 13.36 4.57
C SER A 128 9.51 12.24 4.12
N TYR A 129 9.34 11.23 4.96
CA TYR A 129 8.28 10.23 4.80
C TYR A 129 7.81 9.68 6.15
N VAL A 130 6.59 9.17 6.17
CA VAL A 130 5.97 8.48 7.31
C VAL A 130 5.39 7.16 6.80
N LEU A 131 5.60 6.10 7.59
CA LEU A 131 4.96 4.81 7.41
C LEU A 131 3.86 4.66 8.45
N GLU A 132 2.62 4.82 8.03
CA GLU A 132 1.45 4.52 8.84
C GLU A 132 1.14 3.03 8.69
N ARG A 133 0.72 2.39 9.78
CA ARG A 133 0.37 0.97 9.80
C ARG A 133 -1.01 0.83 10.42
N TYR A 134 -1.82 -0.01 9.81
CA TYR A 134 -3.17 -0.26 10.25
C TYR A 134 -3.49 -1.76 10.22
N TRP A 135 -4.27 -2.21 11.19
CA TRP A 135 -5.13 -3.37 11.00
C TRP A 135 -6.41 -2.92 10.32
N LEU A 136 -6.74 -3.55 9.19
CA LEU A 136 -8.02 -3.39 8.54
C LEU A 136 -8.92 -4.56 8.94
N LYS A 137 -10.00 -4.26 9.67
CA LYS A 137 -10.94 -5.24 10.23
C LYS A 137 -12.35 -4.98 9.74
N LYS A 138 -13.21 -6.01 9.78
CA LYS A 138 -14.65 -5.86 9.59
C LYS A 138 -15.37 -5.64 10.91
N ALA A 139 -16.29 -4.68 10.93
CA ALA A 139 -17.27 -4.47 11.98
C ALA A 139 -18.67 -4.43 11.34
N GLY A 140 -19.28 -5.61 11.18
CA GLY A 140 -20.48 -5.76 10.35
C GLY A 140 -20.14 -5.53 8.87
N GLU A 141 -20.88 -4.63 8.22
CA GLU A 141 -20.65 -4.23 6.83
C GLU A 141 -19.57 -3.15 6.68
N ASN A 142 -19.13 -2.54 7.79
CA ASN A 142 -18.15 -1.47 7.78
C ASN A 142 -16.73 -1.98 7.95
N LEU A 143 -15.78 -1.21 7.42
CA LEU A 143 -14.35 -1.40 7.65
C LEU A 143 -13.86 -0.50 8.78
N VAL A 144 -13.02 -1.05 9.64
CA VAL A 144 -12.37 -0.34 10.73
C VAL A 144 -10.86 -0.33 10.48
N PHE A 145 -10.29 0.87 10.50
CA PHE A 145 -8.86 1.12 10.33
C PHE A 145 -8.23 1.39 11.71
N GLU A 146 -7.65 0.36 12.32
CA GLU A 146 -7.02 0.46 13.63
C GLU A 146 -5.53 0.73 13.46
N ARG A 147 -5.08 1.94 13.81
CA ARG A 147 -3.67 2.34 13.71
C ARG A 147 -2.80 1.62 14.74
N ILE A 148 -1.58 1.22 14.33
CA ILE A 148 -0.60 0.48 15.16
C ILE A 148 0.83 0.97 15.01
#